data_AF-A0A0B8NK40-F1
#
_entry.id   AF-A0A0B8NK40-F1
#
_cell.length_a   1.000
_cell.length_b   1.000
_cell.length_c   1.000
_cell.angle_alpha   90.00
_cell.angle_beta   90.00
_cell.angle_gamma   90.00
#
_symmetry.space_group_name_H-M   'P 1'
#
loop_
_entity.id
_entity.type
_entity.pdbx_description
1 polymer ?
#
loop_
_entity_poly.entity_id
_entity_poly.type
_entity_poly.pdbx_seq_one_letter_code
_entity_poly.pdbx_strand_id
1 'polypeptide(L)'
;MKKSTLINSEISYLVATLGHTDEITVCDAGLPIPDEVQRIDLALTHGVPSFIDTVKVILTESQIEGVVIAEEFKTVSQSFMMHCLMSLILKSHAVASRLAFSMCLMRSSRRRHVRAVL
;
A
#
# COMPACT_ATOMS: atom_id res chain seq x y z
N MET A 1 6.32 -18.88 14.87
CA MET A 1 5.11 -18.27 14.27
C MET A 1 5.03 -16.82 14.72
N LYS A 2 4.74 -15.89 13.80
CA LYS A 2 4.65 -14.46 14.12
C LYS A 2 3.42 -14.20 15.00
N LYS A 3 3.53 -13.30 15.98
CA LYS A 3 2.44 -12.93 16.90
C LYS A 3 1.79 -11.57 16.56
N SER A 4 2.31 -10.88 15.54
CA SER A 4 1.80 -9.58 15.11
C SER A 4 0.64 -9.72 14.12
N THR A 5 0.03 -8.59 13.79
CA THR A 5 -1.10 -8.46 12.86
C THR A 5 -0.74 -8.87 11.42
N LEU A 6 0.45 -8.53 10.93
CA LEU A 6 0.87 -8.79 9.57
C LEU A 6 1.53 -10.17 9.49
N ILE A 7 0.77 -11.21 9.11
CA ILE A 7 1.27 -12.59 9.12
C ILE A 7 1.80 -13.09 7.76
N ASN A 8 1.48 -12.39 6.67
CA ASN A 8 1.93 -12.77 5.33
C ASN A 8 3.46 -12.65 5.24
N SER A 9 4.13 -13.72 4.82
CA SER A 9 5.60 -13.80 4.79
C SER A 9 6.21 -12.85 3.76
N GLU A 10 5.63 -12.78 2.56
CA GLU A 10 6.11 -11.91 1.48
C GLU A 10 5.97 -10.44 1.85
N ILE A 11 4.83 -10.05 2.41
CA ILE A 11 4.63 -8.67 2.89
C ILE A 11 5.56 -8.37 4.07
N SER A 12 5.73 -9.33 5.00
CA SER A 12 6.64 -9.14 6.15
C SER A 12 8.08 -8.90 5.68
N TYR A 13 8.54 -9.68 4.70
CA TYR A 13 9.84 -9.50 4.08
C TYR A 13 9.94 -8.16 3.35
N LEU A 14 8.91 -7.82 2.58
CA LEU A 14 8.83 -6.56 1.85
C LEU A 14 8.93 -5.36 2.81
N VAL A 15 8.14 -5.33 3.88
CA VAL A 15 8.15 -4.25 4.89
C VAL A 15 9.50 -4.17 5.61
N ALA A 16 10.08 -5.32 5.97
CA ALA A 16 11.38 -5.38 6.64
C ALA A 16 12.56 -4.92 5.76
N THR A 17 12.39 -4.92 4.44
CA THR A 17 13.43 -4.55 3.47
C THR A 17 13.24 -3.15 2.89
N LEU A 18 12.23 -2.39 3.31
CA LEU A 18 12.03 -1.02 2.85
C LEU A 18 13.15 -0.12 3.36
N GLY A 19 13.85 0.52 2.44
CA GLY A 19 14.75 1.62 2.70
C GLY A 19 14.05 2.97 2.72
N HIS A 20 14.80 4.01 3.10
CA HIS A 20 14.33 5.39 2.98
C HIS A 20 13.96 5.69 1.53
N THR A 21 12.80 6.31 1.31
CA THR A 21 12.23 6.65 -0.01
C THR A 21 11.78 5.48 -0.90
N ASP A 22 11.76 4.24 -0.39
CA ASP A 22 11.22 3.11 -1.16
C ASP A 22 9.69 3.12 -1.23
N GLU A 23 9.17 2.83 -2.42
CA GLU A 23 7.74 2.92 -2.72
C GLU A 23 7.07 1.54 -2.81
N ILE A 24 5.91 1.40 -2.18
CA ILE A 24 5.04 0.22 -2.33
C ILE A 24 3.69 0.67 -2.86
N THR A 25 3.25 0.03 -3.93
CA THR A 25 1.93 0.21 -4.50
C THR A 25 0.99 -0.88 -4.01
N VAL A 26 -0.11 -0.50 -3.37
CA VAL A 26 -1.25 -1.39 -3.14
C VAL A 26 -2.29 -1.05 -4.19
N CYS A 27 -2.79 -2.05 -4.92
CA CYS A 27 -3.68 -1.83 -6.05
C CYS A 27 -4.83 -2.85 -6.09
N ASP A 28 -5.85 -2.55 -6.88
CA ASP A 28 -6.91 -3.53 -7.17
C ASP A 28 -6.44 -4.58 -8.20
N ALA A 29 -7.22 -5.65 -8.34
CA ALA A 29 -6.97 -6.75 -9.26
C ALA A 29 -6.89 -6.33 -10.75
N GLY A 30 -7.32 -5.11 -11.10
CA GLY A 30 -7.36 -4.60 -12.47
C GLY A 30 -6.13 -3.81 -12.90
N LEU A 31 -5.22 -3.45 -11.97
CA LEU A 31 -4.08 -2.61 -12.29
C LEU A 31 -3.00 -3.41 -13.07
N PRO A 32 -2.56 -2.96 -14.26
CA PRO A 32 -1.49 -3.62 -14.99
C PRO A 32 -0.14 -3.42 -14.29
N ILE A 33 0.53 -4.52 -13.93
CA ILE A 33 1.84 -4.52 -13.25
C ILE A 33 2.94 -4.88 -14.27
N PRO A 34 4.01 -4.06 -14.41
CA PRO A 34 5.16 -4.40 -15.25
C PRO A 34 5.91 -5.64 -14.75
N ASP A 35 6.46 -6.47 -15.65
CA ASP A 35 7.18 -7.70 -15.31
C ASP A 35 8.45 -7.48 -14.46
N GLU A 36 9.03 -6.28 -14.55
CA GLU A 36 10.21 -5.86 -13.79
C GLU A 36 9.92 -5.51 -12.33
N VAL A 37 8.64 -5.45 -11.95
CA VAL A 37 8.18 -5.12 -10.60
C VAL A 37 7.79 -6.39 -9.84
N GLN A 38 8.26 -6.53 -8.60
CA GLN A 38 7.83 -7.62 -7.73
C GLN A 38 6.31 -7.49 -7.48
N ARG A 39 5.56 -8.54 -7.84
CA ARG A 39 4.13 -8.69 -7.61
C ARG A 39 3.88 -9.65 -6.44
N ILE A 40 3.14 -9.20 -5.44
CA ILE A 40 2.60 -10.02 -4.36
C ILE A 40 1.08 -10.06 -4.54
N ASP A 41 0.54 -11.23 -4.89
CA ASP A 41 -0.88 -11.42 -5.12
C ASP A 41 -1.58 -11.95 -3.86
N LEU A 42 -2.46 -11.15 -3.26
CA LEU A 42 -3.26 -11.53 -2.10
C LEU A 42 -4.72 -11.80 -2.48
N ALA A 43 -5.13 -11.56 -3.73
CA ALA A 43 -6.51 -11.65 -4.15
C ALA A 43 -7.00 -13.10 -4.06
N LEU A 44 -7.94 -13.36 -3.14
CA LEU A 44 -8.56 -14.68 -2.98
C LEU A 44 -9.84 -14.78 -3.81
N THR A 45 -10.66 -13.73 -3.79
CA THR A 45 -11.88 -13.58 -4.57
C THR A 45 -12.25 -12.10 -4.66
N HIS A 46 -13.33 -11.77 -5.36
CA HIS A 46 -13.79 -10.40 -5.53
C HIS A 46 -13.97 -9.70 -4.17
N GLY A 47 -13.19 -8.65 -3.93
CA GLY A 47 -13.23 -7.85 -2.71
C GLY A 47 -12.60 -8.49 -1.47
N VAL A 48 -11.92 -9.64 -1.61
CA VAL A 48 -11.26 -10.33 -0.49
C VAL A 48 -9.80 -10.65 -0.83
N PRO A 49 -8.83 -10.12 -0.06
CA PRO A 49 -8.98 -9.14 1.02
C PRO A 49 -9.46 -7.78 0.51
N SER A 50 -10.04 -6.96 1.40
CA SER A 50 -10.43 -5.61 1.01
C SER A 50 -9.19 -4.71 0.88
N PHE A 51 -9.25 -3.73 -0.02
CA PHE A 51 -8.18 -2.76 -0.22
C PHE A 51 -7.80 -2.04 1.08
N ILE A 52 -8.80 -1.55 1.82
CA ILE A 52 -8.60 -0.79 3.06
C ILE A 52 -8.01 -1.67 4.16
N ASP A 53 -8.44 -2.93 4.28
CA ASP A 53 -7.89 -3.85 5.28
C ASP A 53 -6.43 -4.19 4.98
N THR A 54 -6.10 -4.39 3.71
CA THR A 54 -4.72 -4.65 3.26
C THR A 54 -3.81 -3.48 3.61
N VAL A 55 -4.21 -2.25 3.25
CA VAL A 55 -3.48 -1.03 3.60
C VAL A 55 -3.34 -0.90 5.12
N LYS A 56 -4.42 -1.08 5.88
CA LYS A 56 -4.40 -0.98 7.34
C LYS A 56 -3.43 -1.96 7.98
N VAL A 57 -3.40 -3.21 7.53
CA VAL A 57 -2.48 -4.24 8.05
C VAL A 57 -1.03 -3.89 7.72
N ILE A 58 -0.74 -3.45 6.50
CA ILE A 58 0.62 -3.00 6.11
C ILE A 58 1.09 -1.86 7.01
N LEU A 59 0.23 -0.84 7.20
CA LEU A 59 0.52 0.32 8.05
C LEU A 59 0.70 -0.01 9.54
N THR A 60 0.37 -1.23 10.00
CA THR A 60 0.70 -1.63 11.39
C THR A 60 2.19 -1.88 11.61
N GLU A 61 2.95 -2.18 10.55
CA GLU A 61 4.38 -2.49 10.62
C GLU A 61 5.25 -1.60 9.71
N SER A 62 4.65 -0.70 8.92
CA SER A 62 5.36 0.27 8.07
C SER A 62 5.07 1.72 8.48
N GLN A 63 6.07 2.60 8.42
CA GLN A 63 5.86 4.04 8.50
C GLN A 63 5.78 4.66 7.11
N ILE A 64 5.06 5.77 6.97
CA ILE A 64 4.83 6.46 5.70
C ILE A 64 5.12 7.96 5.82
N GLU A 65 5.72 8.55 4.79
CA GLU A 65 6.03 9.98 4.67
C GLU A 65 5.02 10.69 3.79
N GLY A 66 4.53 10.00 2.76
CA GLY A 66 3.57 10.52 1.80
C GLY A 66 2.59 9.44 1.36
N VAL A 67 1.62 9.86 0.56
CA VAL A 67 0.73 8.98 -0.19
C VAL A 67 0.48 9.65 -1.53
N VAL A 68 0.69 8.89 -2.60
CA VAL A 68 0.28 9.28 -3.95
C VAL A 68 -1.08 8.63 -4.20
N ILE A 69 -2.05 9.36 -4.73
CA ILE A 69 -3.39 8.83 -5.03
C ILE A 69 -3.76 9.32 -6.43
N ALA A 70 -4.30 8.45 -7.28
CA ALA A 70 -4.80 8.82 -8.60
C ALA A 70 -5.97 9.82 -8.47
N GLU A 71 -6.04 10.80 -9.37
CA GLU A 71 -7.07 11.84 -9.30
C GLU A 71 -8.47 11.26 -9.50
N GLU A 72 -8.59 10.24 -10.35
CA GLU A 72 -9.81 9.49 -10.62
C GLU A 72 -10.38 8.85 -9.35
N PHE A 73 -9.53 8.52 -8.38
CA PHE A 73 -9.97 7.97 -7.10
C PHE A 73 -10.89 8.94 -6.36
N LYS A 74 -10.70 10.26 -6.51
CA LYS A 74 -11.59 11.28 -5.91
C LYS A 74 -12.99 11.31 -6.53
N THR A 75 -13.10 10.87 -7.78
CA THR A 75 -14.35 10.93 -8.54
C THR A 75 -15.10 9.60 -8.50
N VAL A 76 -14.38 8.47 -8.49
CA VAL A 76 -14.95 7.12 -8.60
C VAL A 76 -15.15 6.45 -7.24
N SER A 77 -14.30 6.70 -6.25
CA SER A 77 -14.43 6.07 -4.93
C SER A 77 -15.47 6.78 -4.07
N GLN A 78 -16.22 6.01 -3.28
CA GLN A 78 -17.22 6.54 -2.36
C GLN A 78 -16.56 7.46 -1.31
N SER A 79 -17.24 8.55 -0.95
CA SER A 79 -16.78 9.53 0.05
C SER A 79 -16.30 8.88 1.36
N PHE A 80 -16.93 7.77 1.76
CA PHE A 80 -16.54 6.99 2.93
C PHE A 80 -15.16 6.32 2.79
N MET A 81 -14.85 5.73 1.64
CA MET A 81 -13.55 5.07 1.40
C MET A 81 -12.41 6.07 1.48
N MET A 82 -12.61 7.25 0.87
CA MET A 82 -11.64 8.35 0.93
C MET A 82 -11.43 8.84 2.37
N HIS A 83 -12.52 8.99 3.15
CA HIS A 83 -12.43 9.40 4.55
C HIS A 83 -11.68 8.38 5.41
N CYS A 84 -11.98 7.08 5.24
CA CYS A 84 -11.27 6.00 5.93
C CYS A 84 -9.78 6.03 5.60
N LEU A 85 -9.43 6.14 4.32
CA LEU A 85 -8.05 6.23 3.88
C LEU A 85 -7.33 7.45 4.49
N MET A 86 -7.91 8.65 4.38
CA MET A 86 -7.32 9.85 5.00
C MET A 86 -7.14 9.69 6.52
N SER A 87 -8.11 9.10 7.21
CA SER A 87 -8.02 8.87 8.66
C SER A 87 -6.89 7.92 9.04
N LEU A 88 -6.61 6.91 8.20
CA LEU A 88 -5.49 5.98 8.39
C LEU A 88 -4.16 6.72 8.18
N ILE A 89 -4.07 7.51 7.11
CA ILE A 89 -2.86 8.27 6.76
C ILE A 89 -2.49 9.27 7.86
N LEU A 90 -3.48 10.00 8.37
CA LEU A 90 -3.28 10.97 9.46
C LEU A 90 -2.80 10.29 10.76
N LYS A 91 -3.32 9.09 11.06
CA LYS A 91 -2.87 8.31 12.23
C LYS A 91 -1.43 7.84 12.08
N SER A 92 -1.03 7.43 10.87
CA SER A 92 0.36 7.01 10.61
C SER A 92 1.36 8.18 10.63
N HIS A 93 0.94 9.41 10.29
CA HIS A 93 1.80 10.60 10.35
C HIS A 93 2.15 11.07 11.77
N ALA A 94 1.36 10.69 12.78
CA ALA A 94 1.58 11.09 14.18
C ALA A 94 2.79 10.40 14.85
N VAL A 95 3.36 9.37 14.22
CA VAL A 95 4.56 8.67 14.70
C VAL A 95 5.73 9.08 13.80
N ALA A 96 6.46 10.11 14.23
CA ALA A 96 7.59 10.64 13.50
C ALA A 96 8.71 9.58 13.37
N SER A 97 8.98 9.06 12.17
CA SER A 97 10.26 9.17 11.43
C SER A 97 10.36 8.26 10.18
N ARG A 98 10.18 8.90 9.01
CA ARG A 98 10.88 8.70 7.71
C ARG A 98 10.92 7.31 7.05
N LEU A 99 9.88 7.01 6.26
CA LEU A 99 9.85 6.01 5.17
C LEU A 99 8.81 6.48 4.13
N ALA A 100 9.11 6.60 2.83
CA ALA A 100 8.18 7.22 1.86
C ALA A 100 7.31 6.20 1.11
N PHE A 101 6.13 5.91 1.65
CA PHE A 101 5.14 5.10 0.95
C PHE A 101 4.51 5.89 -0.22
N SER A 102 4.24 5.21 -1.33
CA SER A 102 3.59 5.80 -2.51
C SER A 102 2.51 4.84 -2.96
N MET A 103 1.28 5.06 -2.47
CA MET A 103 0.12 4.22 -2.78
C MET A 103 -0.39 4.48 -4.20
N CYS A 104 0.45 4.29 -5.20
CA CYS A 104 0.18 4.79 -6.54
C CYS A 104 -0.87 3.92 -7.27
N LEU A 105 -2.11 4.41 -7.38
CA LEU A 105 -3.12 3.79 -8.25
C LEU A 105 -2.89 4.11 -9.75
N MET A 106 -1.67 4.53 -10.13
CA MET A 106 -1.27 4.88 -11.49
C MET A 106 0.23 4.62 -11.71
N ARG A 107 0.69 4.59 -12.97
CA ARG A 107 2.11 4.36 -13.33
C ARG A 107 3.04 5.37 -12.66
N SER A 108 3.81 4.94 -11.65
CA SER A 108 4.92 5.72 -11.14
C SER A 108 6.02 5.79 -12.21
N SER A 109 6.24 6.99 -12.78
CA SER A 109 7.34 7.28 -13.71
C SER A 109 8.69 7.43 -12.99
N ARG A 110 8.70 7.37 -11.66
CA ARG A 110 9.92 7.44 -10.84
C ARG A 110 10.42 6.03 -10.55
N ARG A 111 11.34 5.58 -11.41
CA ARG A 111 12.10 4.32 -11.23
C ARG A 111 12.97 4.38 -9.97
N ARG A 112 12.44 3.98 -8.81
CA ARG A 112 13.21 3.39 -7.70
C ARG A 112 12.33 2.38 -6.96
N HIS A 113 12.64 1.09 -7.13
CA HIS A 113 12.11 -0.07 -6.41
C HIS A 113 10.61 -0.06 -6.06
N VAL A 114 9.74 0.08 -7.07
CA VAL A 114 8.30 -0.11 -6.88
C VAL A 114 8.02 -1.60 -6.69
N ARG A 115 7.23 -1.95 -5.68
CA ARG A 115 6.68 -3.30 -5.45
C ARG A 115 5.16 -3.23 -5.39
N ALA A 116 4.47 -4.17 -6.03
CA ALA A 116 3.01 -4.16 -6.15
C ALA A 116 2.38 -5.24 -5.27
N VAL A 117 1.35 -4.85 -4.51
CA VAL A 117 0.53 -5.75 -3.70
C VAL A 117 -0.91 -5.66 -4.20
N LEU A 118 -1.45 -6.80 -4.67
CA LEU A 118 -2.83 -6.97 -5.13
C LEU A 118 -3.72 -7.53 -4.02
#